data_AF-A0A1B5L8Q3-F1
#
_entry.id   AF-A0A1B5L8Q3-F1
#
_cell.length_a   1.000
_cell.length_b   1.000
_cell.length_c   1.000
_cell.angle_alpha   90.00
_cell.angle_beta   90.00
_cell.angle_gamma   90.00
#
_symmetry.space_group_name_H-M   'P 1'
#
loop_
_entity.id
_entity.type
_entity.pdbx_description
1 polymer ?
#
loop_
_entity_poly.entity_id
_entity_poly.type
_entity_poly.pdbx_seq_one_letter_code
_entity_poly.pdbx_strand_id
1 'polypeptide(L)'
;MTRPLPRWNPQLKEKPGPAETHANARNAPRYKQCSTDEQVMVYSLIDDSGGDGIWSQTLQKRLNMHDSVLKNALKQLQAKGLIAPFKNVEHPNKKMYIKASIRPSERATGGPWYTDQNLDEAFIEDLQRVVFDFVKRSSAYVSTHSGSRTQAPKKGVVKGAVKGAAVDKGRKRDADEMSRPPAKAPRTSAGAPPPPPPPRRGAALLPLPAGYVGYPTVRDIARLLSSSGITNNTILSEDDVKKLVDVLVWDNLVEPVKVAGKLGYRVARVAKQSTESWAGREDPTGRDAGPEPYVSPYTEAPCGKCPVFELCEEGGPVGPSNCEYFKRWLGLDLE
;
A
#
# COMPACT_ATOMS: atom_id res chain seq x y z
N MET A 1 -12.32 -47.34 13.05
CA MET A 1 -13.52 -46.94 13.81
C MET A 1 -13.96 -45.58 13.34
N THR A 2 -14.81 -45.52 12.32
CA THR A 2 -15.31 -44.29 11.71
C THR A 2 -16.58 -43.86 12.45
N ARG A 3 -16.57 -42.67 13.05
CA ARG A 3 -17.76 -42.07 13.69
C ARG A 3 -18.77 -41.66 12.60
N PRO A 4 -20.07 -41.96 12.77
CA PRO A 4 -21.08 -41.53 11.80
C PRO A 4 -21.38 -40.03 11.97
N LEU A 5 -21.67 -39.36 10.85
CA LEU A 5 -22.10 -37.96 10.81
C LEU A 5 -23.53 -37.80 11.38
N PRO A 6 -23.82 -36.67 12.06
CA PRO A 6 -25.14 -36.45 12.66
C PRO A 6 -26.22 -36.24 11.58
N ARG A 7 -27.35 -36.93 11.77
CA ARG A 7 -28.54 -36.86 10.93
C ARG A 7 -29.24 -35.51 11.13
N TRP A 8 -29.40 -34.74 10.06
CA TRP A 8 -30.07 -33.44 10.06
C TRP A 8 -31.57 -33.62 10.40
N ASN A 9 -32.08 -32.86 11.38
CA ASN A 9 -33.46 -32.94 11.86
C ASN A 9 -34.23 -31.67 11.42
N PRO A 10 -35.28 -31.77 10.57
CA PRO A 10 -35.90 -30.60 9.92
C PRO A 10 -36.80 -29.74 10.82
N GLN A 11 -37.01 -30.11 12.09
CA GLN A 11 -38.02 -29.50 12.96
C GLN A 11 -37.50 -28.45 13.96
N LEU A 12 -36.20 -28.16 13.99
CA LEU A 12 -35.63 -27.12 14.86
C LEU A 12 -35.68 -25.77 14.13
N LYS A 13 -36.83 -25.08 14.23
CA LYS A 13 -36.86 -23.63 13.98
C LYS A 13 -35.85 -22.97 14.92
N GLU A 14 -34.77 -22.45 14.36
CA GLU A 14 -33.82 -21.61 15.08
C GLU A 14 -34.59 -20.49 15.77
N LYS A 15 -34.52 -20.44 17.11
CA LYS A 15 -35.10 -19.33 17.86
C LYS A 15 -34.21 -18.11 17.62
N PRO A 16 -34.78 -16.93 17.28
CA PRO A 16 -33.99 -15.73 17.04
C PRO A 16 -33.15 -15.39 18.28
N GLY A 17 -31.92 -14.94 18.04
CA GLY A 17 -30.94 -14.67 19.08
C GLY A 17 -31.38 -13.50 19.99
N PRO A 18 -30.84 -13.40 21.22
CA PRO A 18 -31.24 -12.35 22.17
C PRO A 18 -31.08 -10.92 21.59
N ALA A 19 -30.09 -10.68 20.73
CA ALA A 19 -29.89 -9.38 20.07
C ALA A 19 -31.04 -8.99 19.11
N GLU A 20 -31.62 -9.96 18.39
CA GLU A 20 -32.74 -9.73 17.46
C GLU A 20 -34.03 -9.40 18.21
N THR A 21 -34.24 -10.02 19.39
CA THR A 21 -35.41 -9.73 20.23
C THR A 21 -35.37 -8.31 20.83
N HIS A 22 -34.19 -7.80 21.21
CA HIS A 22 -34.03 -6.44 21.73
C HIS A 22 -34.14 -5.36 20.62
N ALA A 23 -33.69 -5.64 19.40
CA ALA A 23 -33.86 -4.76 18.25
C ALA A 23 -35.34 -4.62 17.85
N ASN A 24 -36.08 -5.73 17.80
CA ASN A 24 -37.52 -5.73 17.53
C ASN A 24 -38.34 -4.98 18.59
N ALA A 25 -37.96 -5.06 19.87
CA ALA A 25 -38.61 -4.33 20.94
C ALA A 25 -38.45 -2.79 20.84
N ARG A 26 -37.30 -2.29 20.36
CA ARG A 26 -37.08 -0.84 20.12
C ARG A 26 -37.86 -0.32 18.91
N ASN A 27 -38.20 -1.19 17.95
CA ASN A 27 -38.88 -0.83 16.71
C ASN A 27 -40.41 -0.92 16.78
N ALA A 28 -40.96 -1.69 17.72
CA ALA A 28 -42.40 -1.87 17.94
C ALA A 28 -43.24 -0.58 18.02
N PRO A 29 -42.77 0.56 18.56
CA PRO A 29 -43.53 1.82 18.58
C PRO A 29 -43.67 2.48 17.20
N ARG A 30 -42.75 2.21 16.26
CA ARG A 30 -42.70 2.87 14.95
C ARG A 30 -43.61 2.20 13.91
N TYR A 31 -43.83 0.89 14.05
CA TYR A 31 -44.85 0.17 13.29
C TYR A 31 -46.26 0.74 13.54
N LYS A 32 -46.53 1.27 14.74
CA LYS A 32 -47.82 1.91 15.09
C LYS A 32 -48.05 3.27 14.40
N GLN A 33 -47.02 3.88 13.82
CA GLN A 33 -47.15 5.14 13.07
C GLN A 33 -47.46 4.92 11.59
N CYS A 34 -47.43 3.66 11.12
CA CYS A 34 -47.86 3.29 9.78
C CYS A 34 -49.40 3.20 9.75
N SER A 35 -50.04 3.97 8.88
CA SER A 35 -51.50 4.12 8.88
C SER A 35 -52.20 3.12 7.96
N THR A 36 -51.47 2.54 7.02
CA THR A 36 -51.98 1.62 6.00
C THR A 36 -51.19 0.32 6.07
N ASP A 37 -51.85 -0.81 5.86
CA ASP A 37 -51.23 -2.15 5.82
C ASP A 37 -50.06 -2.20 4.81
N GLU A 38 -50.23 -1.56 3.66
CA GLU A 38 -49.19 -1.36 2.65
C GLU A 38 -47.93 -0.66 3.17
N GLN A 39 -48.08 0.31 4.08
CA GLN A 39 -46.94 1.01 4.70
C GLN A 39 -46.19 0.09 5.65
N VAL A 40 -46.92 -0.75 6.39
CA VAL A 40 -46.34 -1.74 7.31
C VAL A 40 -45.49 -2.74 6.52
N MET A 41 -46.00 -3.24 5.39
CA MET A 41 -45.26 -4.17 4.52
C MET A 41 -44.03 -3.56 3.88
N VAL A 42 -44.12 -2.31 3.40
CA VAL A 42 -42.94 -1.60 2.85
C VAL A 42 -41.90 -1.35 3.94
N TYR A 43 -42.33 -0.95 5.12
CA TYR A 43 -41.44 -0.67 6.24
C TYR A 43 -40.76 -1.94 6.78
N SER A 44 -41.47 -3.07 6.86
CA SER A 44 -40.88 -4.35 7.31
C SER A 44 -39.78 -4.83 6.36
N LEU A 45 -40.01 -4.78 5.04
CA LEU A 45 -38.96 -5.14 4.07
C LEU A 45 -37.74 -4.22 4.12
N ILE A 46 -37.93 -2.94 4.44
CA ILE A 46 -36.82 -2.01 4.62
C ILE A 46 -36.08 -2.28 5.93
N ASP A 47 -36.78 -2.68 6.99
CA ASP A 47 -36.17 -3.08 8.27
C ASP A 47 -35.34 -4.36 8.09
N ASP A 48 -35.87 -5.35 7.36
CA ASP A 48 -35.18 -6.61 7.02
C ASP A 48 -33.90 -6.37 6.18
N SER A 49 -33.88 -5.30 5.39
CA SER A 49 -32.72 -4.93 4.56
C SER A 49 -31.58 -4.27 5.35
N GLY A 50 -31.83 -3.91 6.61
CA GLY A 50 -30.82 -3.41 7.55
C GLY A 50 -30.00 -2.22 7.02
N GLY A 51 -28.67 -2.30 7.14
CA GLY A 51 -27.74 -1.22 6.80
C GLY A 51 -27.42 -1.08 5.31
N ASP A 52 -27.68 -2.09 4.49
CA ASP A 52 -27.38 -2.06 3.04
C ASP A 52 -28.50 -1.39 2.23
N GLY A 53 -29.68 -1.26 2.84
CA GLY A 53 -30.86 -0.66 2.24
C GLY A 53 -31.43 -1.46 1.07
N ILE A 54 -32.53 -0.97 0.50
CA ILE A 54 -33.24 -1.65 -0.58
C ILE A 54 -33.59 -0.72 -1.74
N TRP A 55 -33.49 -1.25 -2.96
CA TRP A 55 -33.88 -0.55 -4.17
C TRP A 55 -35.40 -0.53 -4.35
N SER A 56 -35.95 0.61 -4.76
CA SER A 56 -37.39 0.80 -5.02
C SER A 56 -37.99 -0.24 -5.97
N GLN A 57 -37.26 -0.67 -7.01
CA GLN A 57 -37.78 -1.67 -7.95
C GLN A 57 -37.79 -3.08 -7.35
N THR A 58 -36.88 -3.38 -6.42
CA THR A 58 -36.88 -4.63 -5.67
C THR A 58 -38.05 -4.70 -4.69
N LEU A 59 -38.38 -3.57 -4.04
CA LEU A 59 -39.60 -3.45 -3.22
C LEU A 59 -40.85 -3.73 -4.05
N GLN A 60 -40.95 -3.15 -5.24
CA GLN A 60 -42.09 -3.37 -6.14
C GLN A 60 -42.23 -4.84 -6.54
N LYS A 61 -41.13 -5.49 -6.95
CA LYS A 61 -41.11 -6.89 -7.35
C LYS A 61 -41.45 -7.85 -6.20
N ARG A 62 -41.04 -7.54 -4.98
CA ARG A 62 -41.29 -8.39 -3.80
C ARG A 62 -42.70 -8.24 -3.26
N LEU A 63 -43.22 -7.03 -3.20
CA LEU A 63 -44.56 -6.76 -2.67
C LEU A 63 -45.67 -6.95 -3.71
N ASN A 64 -45.32 -7.06 -5.00
CA ASN A 64 -46.27 -7.16 -6.10
C ASN A 64 -47.35 -6.05 -6.07
N MET A 65 -46.94 -4.84 -5.70
CA MET A 65 -47.82 -3.69 -5.56
C MET A 65 -47.79 -2.79 -6.80
N HIS A 66 -48.88 -2.07 -7.04
CA HIS A 66 -48.94 -1.06 -8.09
C HIS A 66 -47.98 0.11 -7.81
N ASP A 67 -47.32 0.62 -8.85
CA ASP A 67 -46.25 1.62 -8.74
C ASP A 67 -46.71 2.92 -8.06
N SER A 68 -47.93 3.38 -8.34
CA SER A 68 -48.49 4.59 -7.72
C SER A 68 -48.64 4.45 -6.20
N VAL A 69 -49.05 3.26 -5.76
CA VAL A 69 -49.30 2.94 -4.35
C VAL A 69 -47.97 2.89 -3.59
N LEU A 70 -46.97 2.20 -4.15
CA LEU A 70 -45.62 2.15 -3.58
C LEU A 70 -44.99 3.55 -3.46
N LYS A 71 -45.10 4.38 -4.50
CA LYS A 71 -44.59 5.76 -4.48
C LYS A 71 -45.27 6.61 -3.42
N ASN A 72 -46.59 6.45 -3.22
CA ASN A 72 -47.33 7.15 -2.18
C ASN A 72 -46.93 6.68 -0.78
N ALA A 73 -46.80 5.37 -0.56
CA ALA A 73 -46.34 4.80 0.70
C ALA A 73 -44.93 5.29 1.07
N LEU A 74 -43.98 5.26 0.13
CA LEU A 74 -42.62 5.76 0.34
C LEU A 74 -42.59 7.26 0.69
N LYS A 75 -43.37 8.10 -0.01
CA LYS A 75 -43.48 9.53 0.30
C LYS A 75 -44.04 9.77 1.71
N GLN A 76 -45.08 9.03 2.11
CA GLN A 76 -45.67 9.18 3.44
C GLN A 76 -44.74 8.68 4.55
N LEU A 77 -44.02 7.58 4.30
CA LEU A 77 -43.01 7.06 5.24
C LEU A 77 -41.80 7.99 5.37
N GLN A 78 -41.40 8.65 4.29
CA GLN A 78 -40.36 9.68 4.29
C GLN A 78 -40.82 10.95 5.01
N ALA A 79 -42.07 11.39 4.79
CA ALA A 79 -42.65 12.54 5.49
C ALA A 79 -42.74 12.31 7.01
N LYS A 80 -42.96 11.07 7.44
CA LYS A 80 -42.95 10.67 8.86
C LYS A 80 -41.53 10.49 9.45
N GLY A 81 -40.48 10.60 8.64
CA GLY A 81 -39.10 10.41 9.08
C GLY A 81 -38.77 8.96 9.50
N LEU A 82 -39.53 7.98 9.03
CA LEU A 82 -39.27 6.55 9.31
C LEU A 82 -38.22 5.96 8.36
N ILE A 83 -38.17 6.49 7.14
CA ILE A 83 -37.29 6.04 6.05
C ILE A 83 -36.60 7.27 5.44
N ALA A 84 -35.34 7.10 5.05
CA ALA A 84 -34.55 8.10 4.35
C ALA A 84 -34.11 7.56 2.97
N PRO A 85 -34.21 8.35 1.90
CA PRO A 85 -33.52 8.03 0.66
C PRO A 85 -32.01 8.23 0.85
N PHE A 86 -31.19 7.33 0.34
CA PHE A 86 -29.74 7.50 0.30
C PHE A 86 -29.19 7.01 -1.03
N LYS A 87 -27.97 7.46 -1.37
CA LYS A 87 -27.27 7.02 -2.58
C LYS A 87 -26.29 5.92 -2.18
N ASN A 88 -26.21 4.86 -2.98
CA ASN A 88 -25.28 3.76 -2.77
C ASN A 88 -24.10 3.90 -3.74
N VAL A 89 -22.88 3.69 -3.23
CA VAL A 89 -21.63 3.74 -4.00
C VAL A 89 -21.55 2.62 -5.06
N GLU A 90 -21.99 1.40 -4.75
CA GLU A 90 -22.01 0.29 -5.73
C GLU A 90 -23.00 0.56 -6.88
N HIS A 91 -24.06 1.34 -6.59
CA HIS A 91 -25.19 1.55 -7.49
C HIS A 91 -25.68 3.01 -7.45
N PRO A 92 -24.92 3.97 -8.03
CA PRO A 92 -25.19 5.40 -7.89
C PRO A 92 -26.51 5.85 -8.52
N ASN A 93 -26.94 5.18 -9.60
CA ASN A 93 -28.17 5.52 -10.34
C ASN A 93 -29.44 4.89 -9.75
N LYS A 94 -29.35 4.04 -8.71
CA LYS A 94 -30.52 3.37 -8.13
C LYS A 94 -31.08 4.15 -6.95
N LYS A 95 -32.41 4.28 -6.88
CA LYS A 95 -33.12 4.91 -5.75
C LYS A 95 -33.21 3.93 -4.57
N MET A 96 -32.29 4.08 -3.62
CA MET A 96 -32.19 3.24 -2.43
C MET A 96 -32.89 3.90 -1.24
N TYR A 97 -33.49 3.08 -0.39
CA TYR A 97 -34.15 3.49 0.84
C TYR A 97 -33.58 2.71 2.02
N ILE A 98 -33.37 3.42 3.13
CA ILE A 98 -32.92 2.86 4.41
C ILE A 98 -33.81 3.38 5.54
N LYS A 99 -33.90 2.61 6.62
CA LYS A 99 -34.55 3.05 7.85
C LYS A 99 -33.82 4.25 8.46
N ALA A 100 -34.56 5.31 8.79
CA ALA A 100 -33.97 6.56 9.26
C ALA A 100 -33.19 6.47 10.58
N SER A 101 -33.44 5.43 11.39
CA SER A 101 -32.67 5.18 12.63
C SER A 101 -31.38 4.41 12.43
N ILE A 102 -31.15 3.84 11.25
CA ILE A 102 -29.98 2.99 10.98
C ILE A 102 -28.99 3.79 10.15
N ARG A 103 -27.72 3.78 10.56
CA ARG A 103 -26.62 4.33 9.77
C ARG A 103 -26.37 3.40 8.58
N PRO A 104 -26.25 3.92 7.35
CA PRO A 104 -25.86 3.13 6.18
C PRO A 104 -24.57 2.33 6.45
N SER A 105 -24.48 1.12 5.90
CA SER A 105 -23.30 0.28 6.02
C SER A 105 -22.10 0.92 5.30
N GLU A 106 -20.88 0.61 5.75
CA GLU A 106 -19.66 1.07 5.09
C GLU A 106 -19.59 0.56 3.65
N ARG A 107 -20.11 -0.63 3.37
CA ARG A 107 -20.19 -1.18 2.02
C ARG A 107 -21.06 -0.34 1.10
N ALA A 108 -22.20 0.15 1.60
CA ALA A 108 -23.10 0.98 0.80
C ALA A 108 -22.63 2.44 0.70
N THR A 109 -21.86 2.94 1.67
CA THR A 109 -21.39 4.33 1.76
C THR A 109 -19.96 4.52 1.24
N GLY A 110 -19.21 3.44 1.02
CA GLY A 110 -17.80 3.47 0.61
C GLY A 110 -16.80 3.78 1.74
N GLY A 111 -17.29 4.14 2.93
CA GLY A 111 -16.42 4.51 4.06
C GLY A 111 -15.78 5.90 3.87
N PRO A 112 -14.69 6.21 4.60
CA PRO A 112 -14.08 7.54 4.62
C PRO A 112 -13.34 7.94 3.33
N TRP A 113 -13.24 7.02 2.37
CA TRP A 113 -12.46 7.18 1.14
C TRP A 113 -13.22 7.80 -0.03
N TYR A 114 -14.52 8.09 0.16
CA TYR A 114 -15.38 8.57 -0.91
C TYR A 114 -15.86 9.99 -0.65
N THR A 115 -15.67 10.84 -1.65
CA THR A 115 -16.18 12.21 -1.70
C THR A 115 -17.18 12.28 -2.87
N ASP A 116 -18.41 12.74 -2.62
CA ASP A 116 -19.44 12.92 -3.64
C ASP A 116 -19.76 11.70 -4.53
N GLN A 117 -19.59 10.47 -3.99
CA GLN A 117 -19.76 9.16 -4.66
C GLN A 117 -18.56 8.70 -5.52
N ASN A 118 -17.49 9.48 -5.59
CA ASN A 118 -16.25 9.08 -6.23
C ASN A 118 -15.21 8.70 -5.17
N LEU A 119 -14.35 7.73 -5.50
CA LEU A 119 -13.19 7.42 -4.69
C LEU A 119 -12.21 8.59 -4.76
N ASP A 120 -11.85 9.14 -3.61
CA ASP A 120 -10.93 10.27 -3.53
C ASP A 120 -9.49 9.75 -3.55
N GLU A 121 -9.03 9.33 -4.73
CA GLU A 121 -7.69 8.76 -4.93
C GLU A 121 -6.58 9.74 -4.52
N ALA A 122 -6.76 11.03 -4.83
CA ALA A 122 -5.80 12.08 -4.46
C ALA A 122 -5.64 12.19 -2.93
N PHE A 123 -6.76 12.18 -2.20
CA PHE A 123 -6.74 12.19 -0.74
C PHE A 123 -6.09 10.92 -0.15
N ILE A 124 -6.36 9.75 -0.73
CA ILE A 124 -5.74 8.48 -0.32
C ILE A 124 -4.23 8.54 -0.53
N GLU A 125 -3.77 8.96 -1.71
CA GLU A 125 -2.36 9.09 -2.03
C GLU A 125 -1.64 10.07 -1.08
N ASP A 126 -2.24 11.22 -0.79
CA ASP A 126 -1.65 12.20 0.12
C ASP A 126 -1.54 11.65 1.55
N LEU A 127 -2.55 10.92 2.02
CA LEU A 127 -2.47 10.22 3.31
C LEU A 127 -1.40 9.12 3.29
N GLN A 128 -1.27 8.36 2.22
CA GLN A 128 -0.22 7.35 2.06
C GLN A 128 1.17 7.97 2.14
N ARG A 129 1.40 9.12 1.48
CA ARG A 129 2.66 9.87 1.53
C ARG A 129 3.02 10.27 2.96
N VAL A 130 2.04 10.79 3.70
CA VAL A 130 2.21 11.22 5.09
C VAL A 130 2.49 10.04 6.02
N VAL A 131 1.73 8.95 5.88
CA VAL A 131 1.93 7.73 6.66
C VAL A 131 3.31 7.14 6.40
N PHE A 132 3.72 7.04 5.14
CA PHE A 132 5.04 6.55 4.78
C PHE A 132 6.16 7.41 5.39
N ASP A 133 6.06 8.73 5.29
CA ASP A 133 7.06 9.63 5.89
C ASP A 133 7.15 9.51 7.41
N PHE A 134 6.03 9.29 8.08
CA PHE A 134 6.03 9.03 9.50
C PHE A 134 6.72 7.71 9.85
N VAL A 135 6.38 6.63 9.14
CA VAL A 135 7.02 5.32 9.35
C VAL A 135 8.51 5.42 9.04
N LYS A 136 8.91 6.18 8.01
CA LYS A 136 10.32 6.45 7.67
C LYS A 136 11.07 7.14 8.79
N ARG A 137 10.51 8.22 9.35
CA ARG A 137 11.14 8.98 10.44
C ARG A 137 11.22 8.20 11.75
N SER A 138 10.25 7.31 12.01
CA SER A 138 10.19 6.52 13.24
C SER A 138 10.97 5.20 13.17
N SER A 139 11.16 4.64 11.98
CA SER A 139 11.81 3.32 11.79
C SER A 139 13.23 3.37 11.22
N ALA A 140 13.77 4.57 10.98
CA ALA A 140 15.12 4.77 10.46
C ALA A 140 15.93 5.76 11.31
N TYR A 141 17.25 5.57 11.34
CA TYR A 141 18.20 6.53 11.91
C TYR A 141 18.79 7.41 10.82
N VAL A 142 18.64 8.73 10.94
CA VAL A 142 19.26 9.69 10.01
C VAL A 142 20.71 9.91 10.41
N SER A 143 21.64 9.44 9.57
CA SER A 143 23.07 9.70 9.74
C SER A 143 23.51 10.84 8.85
N THR A 144 24.06 11.88 9.45
CA THR A 144 24.70 13.02 8.74
C THR A 144 26.15 12.74 8.35
N HIS A 145 26.73 11.63 8.82
CA HIS A 145 28.17 11.34 8.70
C HIS A 145 28.51 10.15 7.79
N SER A 146 27.53 9.33 7.39
CA SER A 146 27.74 8.07 6.65
C SER A 146 27.07 8.06 5.26
N GLY A 147 27.60 8.86 4.34
CA GLY A 147 27.38 8.57 2.92
C GLY A 147 28.03 7.22 2.59
N SER A 148 27.22 6.20 2.26
CA SER A 148 27.72 4.93 1.76
C SER A 148 28.57 5.18 0.53
N ARG A 149 29.83 4.71 0.55
CA ARG A 149 30.72 4.79 -0.60
C ARG A 149 30.37 3.63 -1.51
N THR A 150 29.60 3.86 -2.57
CA THR A 150 29.55 2.93 -3.70
C THR A 150 30.99 2.86 -4.22
N GLN A 151 31.73 1.80 -3.87
CA GLN A 151 33.01 1.55 -4.53
C GLN A 151 32.66 1.17 -5.96
N ALA A 152 32.58 2.17 -6.84
CA ALA A 152 32.73 1.92 -8.26
C ALA A 152 34.08 1.20 -8.41
N PRO A 153 34.10 -0.05 -8.91
CA PRO A 153 35.37 -0.71 -9.20
C PRO A 153 36.13 0.23 -10.14
N LYS A 154 37.35 0.63 -9.75
CA LYS A 154 38.17 1.49 -10.58
C LYS A 154 38.32 0.80 -11.93
N LYS A 155 37.78 1.43 -12.98
CA LYS A 155 37.85 1.00 -14.38
C LYS A 155 39.32 0.96 -14.80
N GLY A 156 39.98 -0.15 -14.51
CA GLY A 156 41.27 -0.53 -15.05
C GLY A 156 41.03 -1.73 -15.95
N VAL A 157 40.94 -1.49 -17.26
CA VAL A 157 41.04 -2.56 -18.24
C VAL A 157 42.44 -3.15 -18.09
N VAL A 158 42.54 -4.37 -17.58
CA VAL A 158 43.78 -5.16 -17.71
C VAL A 158 43.88 -5.49 -19.20
N LYS A 159 44.61 -4.66 -19.95
CA LYS A 159 45.04 -5.03 -21.30
C LYS A 159 45.93 -6.26 -21.16
N GLY A 160 45.38 -7.44 -21.49
CA GLY A 160 46.16 -8.64 -21.71
C GLY A 160 47.12 -8.38 -22.87
N ALA A 161 48.38 -8.09 -22.54
CA ALA A 161 49.45 -8.05 -23.51
C ALA A 161 49.84 -9.49 -23.86
N VAL A 162 49.43 -9.95 -25.03
CA VAL A 162 49.91 -11.19 -25.63
C VAL A 162 51.27 -10.92 -26.26
N LYS A 163 52.35 -11.31 -25.56
CA LYS A 163 53.51 -12.10 -26.04
C LYS A 163 54.77 -11.84 -25.19
N GLY A 164 55.21 -12.89 -24.51
CA GLY A 164 56.63 -13.17 -24.28
C GLY A 164 57.25 -12.73 -22.95
N ALA A 165 56.87 -13.35 -21.83
CA ALA A 165 57.76 -13.66 -20.70
C ALA A 165 57.02 -14.56 -19.70
N ALA A 166 57.77 -15.43 -19.03
CA ALA A 166 57.31 -16.58 -18.28
C ALA A 166 56.23 -16.30 -17.21
N VAL A 167 55.32 -17.26 -17.11
CA VAL A 167 54.27 -17.40 -16.10
C VAL A 167 54.91 -17.70 -14.75
N ASP A 168 54.79 -16.77 -13.79
CA ASP A 168 54.90 -17.10 -12.36
C ASP A 168 53.53 -16.92 -11.71
N LYS A 169 52.91 -18.06 -11.43
CA LYS A 169 51.53 -18.22 -11.02
C LYS A 169 51.45 -18.08 -9.51
N GLY A 170 50.85 -16.99 -9.03
CA GLY A 170 50.22 -16.86 -7.71
C GLY A 170 50.92 -17.52 -6.52
N ARG A 171 52.00 -16.90 -6.03
CA ARG A 171 52.53 -17.19 -4.69
C ARG A 171 51.90 -16.23 -3.68
N LYS A 172 51.21 -16.77 -2.67
CA LYS A 172 50.73 -16.00 -1.51
C LYS A 172 51.94 -15.32 -0.87
N ARG A 173 51.83 -14.02 -0.55
CA ARG A 173 52.88 -13.25 0.12
C ARG A 173 53.33 -13.98 1.40
N ASP A 174 54.64 -14.18 1.54
CA ASP A 174 55.23 -14.82 2.72
C ASP A 174 55.14 -13.88 3.93
N ALA A 175 54.99 -14.46 5.13
CA ALA A 175 54.63 -13.75 6.36
C ALA A 175 55.63 -12.65 6.78
N ASP A 176 56.89 -12.75 6.36
CA ASP A 176 57.97 -11.79 6.66
C ASP A 176 57.79 -10.43 5.94
N GLU A 177 56.98 -10.38 4.88
CA GLU A 177 56.74 -9.15 4.12
C GLU A 177 55.68 -8.22 4.74
N MET A 178 54.99 -8.67 5.80
CA MET A 178 53.97 -7.89 6.52
C MET A 178 54.53 -6.92 7.57
N SER A 179 55.82 -7.00 7.90
CA SER A 179 56.45 -6.16 8.93
C SER A 179 57.13 -4.90 8.38
N ARG A 180 57.16 -4.70 7.05
CA ARG A 180 57.70 -3.49 6.43
C ARG A 180 56.61 -2.43 6.28
N PRO A 181 56.86 -1.16 6.65
CA PRO A 181 55.93 -0.08 6.36
C PRO A 181 55.75 0.05 4.83
N PRO A 182 54.53 0.35 4.35
CA PRO A 182 54.24 0.33 2.92
C PRO A 182 55.10 1.37 2.18
N ALA A 183 55.83 0.92 1.15
CA ALA A 183 56.54 1.82 0.25
C ALA A 183 55.53 2.81 -0.38
N LYS A 184 55.84 4.10 -0.33
CA LYS A 184 55.06 5.14 -1.02
C LYS A 184 54.99 4.79 -2.51
N ALA A 185 53.78 4.65 -3.02
CA ALA A 185 53.51 4.39 -4.43
C ALA A 185 54.26 5.39 -5.33
N PRO A 186 54.81 4.95 -6.48
CA PRO A 186 55.50 5.84 -7.41
C PRO A 186 54.50 6.87 -7.95
N ARG A 187 54.89 8.15 -7.90
CA ARG A 187 54.12 9.25 -8.49
C ARG A 187 54.13 9.08 -10.01
N THR A 188 53.00 8.72 -10.59
CA THR A 188 52.79 8.85 -12.05
C THR A 188 52.68 10.33 -12.39
N SER A 189 53.53 10.76 -13.32
CA SER A 189 53.67 12.12 -13.82
C SER A 189 52.43 12.67 -14.54
N ALA A 190 52.18 13.95 -14.28
CA ALA A 190 51.51 15.00 -15.06
C ALA A 190 50.59 14.61 -16.24
N GLY A 191 49.32 15.03 -16.16
CA GLY A 191 48.44 15.15 -17.33
C GLY A 191 46.95 14.91 -17.13
N ALA A 192 46.47 14.56 -15.92
CA ALA A 192 45.03 14.37 -15.67
C ALA A 192 44.42 15.60 -14.98
N PRO A 193 43.24 16.09 -15.41
CA PRO A 193 42.49 17.08 -14.63
C PRO A 193 42.24 16.53 -13.23
N PRO A 194 42.19 17.39 -12.20
CA PRO A 194 41.93 16.93 -10.84
C PRO A 194 40.63 16.11 -10.82
N PRO A 195 40.61 14.94 -10.13
CA PRO A 195 39.37 14.20 -9.98
C PRO A 195 38.32 15.12 -9.36
N PRO A 196 37.05 15.05 -9.81
CA PRO A 196 35.99 15.85 -9.20
C PRO A 196 36.00 15.63 -7.69
N PRO A 197 35.71 16.67 -6.88
CA PRO A 197 35.68 16.54 -5.44
C PRO A 197 34.80 15.35 -5.06
N PRO A 198 35.19 14.52 -4.07
CA PRO A 198 34.35 13.41 -3.64
C PRO A 198 32.95 13.96 -3.35
N PRO A 199 31.87 13.31 -3.83
CA PRO A 199 30.52 13.79 -3.58
C PRO A 199 30.38 14.02 -2.08
N ARG A 200 29.90 15.21 -1.70
CA ARG A 200 29.66 15.57 -0.30
C ARG A 200 28.87 14.43 0.32
N ARG A 201 29.31 13.93 1.47
CA ARG A 201 28.62 12.85 2.19
C ARG A 201 27.21 13.36 2.52
N GLY A 202 26.23 12.98 1.73
CA GLY A 202 24.83 13.32 1.98
C GLY A 202 24.33 12.61 3.23
N ALA A 203 23.30 13.17 3.86
CA ALA A 203 22.58 12.46 4.91
C ALA A 203 22.06 11.12 4.34
N ALA A 204 22.18 10.06 5.12
CA ALA A 204 21.74 8.72 4.74
C ALA A 204 20.86 8.13 5.84
N LEU A 205 19.85 7.38 5.45
CA LEU A 205 19.03 6.62 6.38
C LEU A 205 19.71 5.28 6.67
N LEU A 206 19.84 4.95 7.95
CA LEU A 206 20.38 3.68 8.42
C LEU A 206 19.28 2.87 9.13
N PRO A 207 19.31 1.53 9.02
CA PRO A 207 18.41 0.69 9.78
C PRO A 207 18.68 0.82 11.28
N LEU A 208 17.61 0.74 12.07
CA LEU A 208 17.69 0.70 13.53
C LEU A 208 18.36 -0.60 14.03
N PRO A 209 18.97 -0.59 15.23
CA PRO A 209 19.65 -1.76 15.77
C PRO A 209 18.69 -2.93 15.96
N ALA A 210 19.21 -4.16 15.88
CA ALA A 210 18.41 -5.39 15.90
C ALA A 210 17.55 -5.58 17.17
N GLY A 211 17.89 -4.92 18.28
CA GLY A 211 17.11 -4.96 19.53
C GLY A 211 16.05 -3.86 19.67
N TYR A 212 15.82 -3.05 18.62
CA TYR A 212 14.84 -1.97 18.69
C TYR A 212 13.40 -2.51 18.70
N VAL A 213 12.61 -2.06 19.67
CA VAL A 213 11.23 -2.51 19.88
C VAL A 213 10.18 -1.44 19.64
N GLY A 214 10.62 -0.19 19.42
CA GLY A 214 9.76 0.99 19.34
C GLY A 214 9.14 1.26 17.97
N TYR A 215 8.95 0.23 17.13
CA TYR A 215 8.38 0.41 15.79
C TYR A 215 6.94 0.94 15.88
N PRO A 216 6.54 1.89 15.01
CA PRO A 216 5.20 2.48 15.02
C PRO A 216 4.12 1.41 14.81
N THR A 217 3.08 1.44 15.62
CA THR A 217 1.89 0.59 15.47
C THR A 217 0.78 1.32 14.71
N VAL A 218 -0.25 0.60 14.24
CA VAL A 218 -1.43 1.21 13.58
C VAL A 218 -2.04 2.32 14.44
N ARG A 219 -2.11 2.09 15.76
CA ARG A 219 -2.64 3.07 16.71
C ARG A 219 -1.79 4.33 16.80
N ASP A 220 -0.47 4.20 16.67
CA ASP A 220 0.44 5.36 16.68
C ASP A 220 0.28 6.18 15.39
N ILE A 221 0.12 5.49 14.25
CA ILE A 221 -0.15 6.11 12.96
C ILE A 221 -1.50 6.83 12.98
N ALA A 222 -2.55 6.21 13.51
CA ALA A 222 -3.87 6.82 13.64
C ALA A 222 -3.85 8.09 14.51
N ARG A 223 -3.14 8.04 15.66
CA ARG A 223 -2.94 9.24 16.51
C ARG A 223 -2.22 10.35 15.76
N LEU A 224 -1.23 10.03 14.92
CA LEU A 224 -0.56 11.03 14.12
C LEU A 224 -1.51 11.69 13.13
N LEU A 225 -2.29 10.91 12.39
CA LEU A 225 -3.22 11.43 11.39
C LEU A 225 -4.27 12.35 12.02
N SER A 226 -4.74 12.03 13.23
CA SER A 226 -5.61 12.92 13.99
C SER A 226 -4.88 14.20 14.45
N SER A 227 -3.60 14.10 14.81
CA SER A 227 -2.81 15.25 15.28
C SER A 227 -2.33 16.18 14.17
N SER A 228 -2.13 15.67 12.95
CA SER A 228 -1.65 16.47 11.82
C SER A 228 -2.74 17.35 11.22
N GLY A 229 -4.02 17.12 11.56
CA GLY A 229 -5.14 17.96 11.11
C GLY A 229 -5.39 17.90 9.60
N ILE A 230 -4.86 16.89 8.90
CA ILE A 230 -4.99 16.74 7.45
C ILE A 230 -6.44 16.35 7.07
N THR A 231 -7.13 15.67 7.98
CA THR A 231 -8.50 15.18 7.79
C THR A 231 -9.51 16.16 8.37
N ASN A 232 -9.75 17.30 7.70
CA ASN A 232 -10.66 18.33 8.22
C ASN A 232 -12.13 17.88 8.34
N ASN A 233 -12.57 16.90 7.54
CA ASN A 233 -13.98 16.49 7.48
C ASN A 233 -14.24 14.98 7.63
N THR A 234 -13.19 14.19 7.82
CA THR A 234 -13.28 12.72 7.76
C THR A 234 -12.74 12.09 9.03
N ILE A 235 -13.58 11.32 9.72
CA ILE A 235 -13.17 10.56 10.91
C ILE A 235 -12.56 9.25 10.42
N LEU A 236 -11.27 9.04 10.66
CA LEU A 236 -10.56 7.80 10.33
C LEU A 236 -10.55 6.87 11.56
N SER A 237 -11.02 5.64 11.38
CA SER A 237 -10.91 4.59 12.40
C SER A 237 -9.54 3.89 12.36
N GLU A 238 -9.19 3.13 13.40
CA GLU A 238 -7.96 2.32 13.40
C GLU A 238 -7.95 1.29 12.26
N ASP A 239 -9.11 0.72 11.91
CA ASP A 239 -9.25 -0.24 10.82
C ASP A 239 -9.03 0.42 9.45
N ASP A 240 -9.42 1.68 9.27
CA ASP A 240 -9.17 2.43 8.03
C ASP A 240 -7.69 2.74 7.85
N VAL A 241 -7.00 3.11 8.93
CA VAL A 241 -5.55 3.32 8.91
C VAL A 241 -4.81 2.02 8.62
N LYS A 242 -5.29 0.88 9.16
CA LYS A 242 -4.73 -0.43 8.82
C LYS A 242 -4.83 -0.73 7.33
N LYS A 243 -5.97 -0.45 6.68
CA LYS A 243 -6.14 -0.64 5.23
C LYS A 243 -5.11 0.19 4.45
N LEU A 244 -4.87 1.46 4.84
CA LEU A 244 -3.84 2.30 4.21
C LEU A 244 -2.43 1.70 4.35
N VAL A 245 -2.07 1.27 5.57
CA VAL A 245 -0.76 0.69 5.83
C VAL A 245 -0.59 -0.63 5.08
N ASP A 246 -1.63 -1.44 4.98
CA ASP A 246 -1.60 -2.68 4.22
C ASP A 246 -1.28 -2.41 2.74
N VAL A 247 -1.85 -1.36 2.11
CA VAL A 247 -1.48 -0.97 0.74
C VAL A 247 0.01 -0.66 0.63
N LEU A 248 0.58 0.12 1.56
CA LEU A 248 2.02 0.40 1.59
C LEU A 248 2.89 -0.86 1.78
N VAL A 249 2.35 -1.88 2.44
CA VAL A 249 3.00 -3.20 2.57
C VAL A 249 2.93 -3.96 1.25
N TRP A 250 1.80 -3.93 0.55
CA TRP A 250 1.63 -4.54 -0.78
C TRP A 250 2.56 -3.90 -1.82
N ASP A 251 2.78 -2.59 -1.74
CA ASP A 251 3.73 -1.86 -2.59
C ASP A 251 5.21 -2.14 -2.24
N ASN A 252 5.46 -2.97 -1.22
CA ASN A 252 6.79 -3.28 -0.68
C ASN A 252 7.59 -2.04 -0.23
N LEU A 253 6.88 -0.98 0.17
CA LEU A 253 7.47 0.23 0.74
C LEU A 253 7.64 0.10 2.25
N VAL A 254 6.73 -0.64 2.89
CA VAL A 254 6.71 -0.87 4.34
C VAL A 254 6.70 -2.37 4.62
N GLU A 255 7.44 -2.79 5.65
CA GLU A 255 7.48 -4.17 6.12
C GLU A 255 6.86 -4.27 7.53
N PRO A 256 5.98 -5.26 7.77
CA PRO A 256 5.50 -5.55 9.11
C PRO A 256 6.59 -6.25 9.93
N VAL A 257 6.81 -5.79 11.16
CA VAL A 257 7.76 -6.37 12.11
C VAL A 257 7.00 -6.76 13.38
N LYS A 258 7.09 -8.04 13.75
CA LYS A 258 6.53 -8.53 15.02
C LYS A 258 7.62 -8.52 16.07
N VAL A 259 7.49 -7.63 17.07
CA VAL A 259 8.42 -7.53 18.19
C VAL A 259 7.67 -7.69 19.50
N ALA A 260 8.07 -8.67 20.31
CA ALA A 260 7.49 -8.93 21.64
C ALA A 260 5.94 -9.00 21.66
N GLY A 261 5.34 -9.64 20.64
CA GLY A 261 3.88 -9.79 20.52
C GLY A 261 3.14 -8.55 19.98
N LYS A 262 3.85 -7.46 19.68
CA LYS A 262 3.29 -6.26 19.03
C LYS A 262 3.63 -6.25 17.54
N LEU A 263 2.65 -5.88 16.71
CA LEU A 263 2.84 -5.66 15.28
C LEU A 263 3.18 -4.19 15.04
N GLY A 264 4.42 -3.92 14.66
CA GLY A 264 4.88 -2.60 14.23
C GLY A 264 5.25 -2.61 12.75
N TYR A 265 5.58 -1.45 12.22
CA TYR A 265 5.93 -1.27 10.81
C TYR A 265 7.29 -0.58 10.67
N ARG A 266 8.06 -0.96 9.65
CA ARG A 266 9.31 -0.29 9.28
C ARG A 266 9.37 -0.06 7.78
N VAL A 267 10.18 0.90 7.34
CA VAL A 267 10.38 1.12 5.90
C VAL A 267 11.30 0.05 5.30
N ALA A 268 10.94 -0.44 4.12
CA ALA A 268 11.74 -1.36 3.33
C ALA A 268 12.97 -0.64 2.72
N ARG A 269 14.10 -1.35 2.63
CA ARG A 269 15.34 -0.83 2.02
C ARG A 269 15.75 0.57 2.51
N VAL A 270 15.70 0.79 3.83
CA VAL A 270 16.01 2.09 4.49
C VAL A 270 17.21 2.83 3.87
N ALA A 271 18.32 2.13 3.57
CA ALA A 271 19.53 2.73 3.03
C ALA A 271 19.44 3.27 1.58
N LYS A 272 18.46 2.81 0.79
CA LYS A 272 18.19 3.32 -0.57
C LYS A 272 17.16 4.45 -0.57
N GLN A 273 16.41 4.62 0.52
CA GLN A 273 15.37 5.65 0.59
C GLN A 273 15.98 7.05 0.72
N SER A 274 15.30 8.02 0.13
CA SER A 274 15.67 9.43 0.25
C SER A 274 15.43 9.95 1.67
N THR A 275 16.27 10.89 2.10
CA THR A 275 16.09 11.60 3.38
C THR A 275 15.01 12.67 3.32
N GLU A 276 14.59 13.08 2.11
CA GLU A 276 13.56 14.09 1.88
C GLU A 276 12.16 13.53 2.20
N SER A 277 11.21 14.40 2.57
CA SER A 277 9.82 14.00 2.75
C SER A 277 9.17 13.68 1.41
N TRP A 278 8.36 12.63 1.36
CA TRP A 278 7.52 12.32 0.21
C TRP A 278 6.25 13.18 0.17
N ALA A 279 5.66 13.48 1.35
CA ALA A 279 4.51 14.37 1.45
C ALA A 279 4.90 15.82 1.10
N GLY A 280 4.08 16.47 0.25
CA GLY A 280 4.25 17.88 -0.12
C GLY A 280 5.27 18.16 -1.24
N ARG A 281 5.76 17.13 -1.94
CA ARG A 281 6.64 17.30 -3.11
C ARG A 281 5.80 17.41 -4.38
N GLU A 282 5.60 18.63 -4.89
CA GLU A 282 5.15 18.84 -6.26
C GLU A 282 6.37 18.75 -7.18
N ASP A 283 6.48 17.68 -7.98
CA ASP A 283 7.60 17.51 -8.90
C ASP A 283 7.23 18.09 -10.28
N PRO A 284 7.86 19.19 -10.75
CA PRO A 284 7.54 19.80 -12.05
C PRO A 284 7.94 18.92 -13.25
N THR A 285 8.68 17.82 -13.00
CA THR A 285 9.28 16.98 -14.04
C THR A 285 8.52 15.69 -14.33
N GLY A 286 7.45 15.39 -13.58
CA GLY A 286 6.61 14.21 -13.79
C GLY A 286 7.34 12.86 -13.66
N ARG A 287 8.57 12.85 -13.15
CA ARG A 287 9.27 11.62 -12.77
C ARG A 287 8.89 11.31 -11.34
N ASP A 288 8.27 10.16 -11.12
CA ASP A 288 7.88 9.63 -9.81
C ASP A 288 9.03 9.70 -8.79
N ALA A 289 9.13 10.80 -8.07
CA ALA A 289 10.01 10.97 -6.91
C ALA A 289 9.41 10.30 -5.66
N GLY A 290 8.77 9.14 -5.87
CA GLY A 290 8.27 8.29 -4.83
C GLY A 290 9.39 7.48 -4.17
N PRO A 291 9.12 6.88 -3.02
CA PRO A 291 10.03 5.94 -2.38
C PRO A 291 10.32 4.76 -3.30
N GLU A 292 11.56 4.32 -3.33
CA GLU A 292 12.01 3.28 -4.26
C GLU A 292 11.48 1.92 -3.76
N PRO A 293 10.60 1.24 -4.52
CA PRO A 293 10.06 -0.05 -4.09
C PRO A 293 11.14 -1.14 -4.15
N TYR A 294 10.87 -2.26 -3.47
CA TYR A 294 11.72 -3.42 -3.62
C TYR A 294 11.64 -3.96 -5.06
N VAL A 295 12.75 -3.87 -5.80
CA VAL A 295 12.90 -4.48 -7.13
C VAL A 295 13.80 -5.71 -7.01
N SER A 296 13.38 -6.85 -7.58
CA SER A 296 14.21 -8.05 -7.59
C SER A 296 15.55 -7.78 -8.29
N PRO A 297 16.69 -8.27 -7.76
CA PRO A 297 17.99 -8.10 -8.41
C PRO A 297 18.03 -8.60 -9.85
N TYR A 298 17.23 -9.62 -10.18
CA TYR A 298 17.11 -10.14 -11.54
C TYR A 298 16.49 -9.11 -12.51
N THR A 299 15.52 -8.34 -12.02
CA THR A 299 14.84 -7.27 -12.77
C THR A 299 15.56 -5.93 -12.73
N GLU A 300 16.61 -5.80 -11.91
CA GLU A 300 17.54 -4.66 -11.94
C GLU A 300 18.48 -4.75 -13.17
N ALA A 301 18.77 -5.98 -13.63
CA ALA A 301 19.53 -6.21 -14.86
C ALA A 301 18.62 -6.15 -16.10
N PRO A 302 19.11 -5.67 -17.26
CA PRO A 302 18.31 -5.53 -18.48
C PRO A 302 17.81 -6.87 -19.03
N CYS A 303 18.47 -7.98 -18.71
CA CYS A 303 18.06 -9.31 -19.14
C CYS A 303 16.70 -9.73 -18.56
N GLY A 304 16.37 -9.35 -17.32
CA GLY A 304 15.14 -9.77 -16.66
C GLY A 304 13.86 -9.12 -17.20
N LYS A 305 13.99 -8.09 -18.04
CA LYS A 305 12.87 -7.41 -18.73
C LYS A 305 13.06 -7.40 -20.26
N CYS A 306 14.00 -8.20 -20.77
CA CYS A 306 14.36 -8.18 -22.18
C CYS A 306 13.22 -8.77 -23.03
N PRO A 307 12.66 -8.02 -24.00
CA PRO A 307 11.57 -8.52 -24.85
C PRO A 307 12.04 -9.60 -25.84
N VAL A 308 13.34 -9.65 -26.13
CA VAL A 308 13.97 -10.59 -27.07
C VAL A 308 14.87 -11.61 -26.36
N PHE A 309 14.57 -11.90 -25.09
CA PHE A 309 15.38 -12.80 -24.26
C PHE A 309 15.59 -14.18 -24.90
N GLU A 310 14.52 -14.75 -25.47
CA GLU A 310 14.53 -16.07 -26.11
C GLU A 310 15.40 -16.13 -27.39
N LEU A 311 15.71 -15.00 -28.02
CA LEU A 311 16.53 -14.92 -29.23
C LEU A 311 18.00 -14.62 -28.92
N CYS A 312 18.35 -14.41 -27.64
CA CYS A 312 19.67 -14.01 -27.21
C CYS A 312 20.58 -15.24 -27.08
N GLU A 313 21.46 -15.44 -28.06
CA GLU A 313 22.38 -16.56 -28.12
C GLU A 313 23.83 -16.10 -28.35
N GLU A 314 24.80 -16.88 -27.91
CA GLU A 314 26.22 -16.57 -28.12
C GLU A 314 26.59 -16.83 -29.59
N GLY A 315 26.99 -15.76 -30.31
CA GLY A 315 27.32 -15.84 -31.74
C GLY A 315 26.11 -15.71 -32.69
N GLY A 316 24.90 -15.53 -32.16
CA GLY A 316 23.69 -15.22 -32.93
C GLY A 316 23.58 -13.75 -33.33
N PRO A 317 22.52 -13.38 -34.09
CA PRO A 317 22.26 -11.98 -34.47
C PRO A 317 21.96 -11.09 -33.25
N VAL A 318 21.40 -11.65 -32.19
CA VAL A 318 21.18 -11.01 -30.88
C VAL A 318 21.98 -11.80 -29.86
N GLY A 319 22.90 -11.14 -29.17
CA GLY A 319 23.75 -11.78 -28.16
C GLY A 319 24.22 -10.80 -27.09
N PRO A 320 24.76 -11.29 -25.97
CA PRO A 320 25.20 -10.43 -24.87
C PRO A 320 26.35 -9.49 -25.29
N SER A 321 27.16 -9.87 -26.28
CA SER A 321 28.28 -9.08 -26.79
C SER A 321 27.86 -7.87 -27.64
N ASN A 322 26.72 -7.95 -28.35
CA ASN A 322 26.20 -6.87 -29.19
C ASN A 322 24.96 -6.16 -28.60
N CYS A 323 24.46 -6.61 -27.45
CA CYS A 323 23.24 -6.12 -26.81
C CYS A 323 23.24 -4.61 -26.50
N GLU A 324 22.30 -3.88 -27.08
CA GLU A 324 22.09 -2.44 -26.84
C GLU A 324 21.57 -2.16 -25.43
N TYR A 325 20.69 -3.01 -24.88
CA TYR A 325 20.15 -2.83 -23.54
C TYR A 325 21.25 -2.81 -22.46
N PHE A 326 22.28 -3.64 -22.61
CA PHE A 326 23.43 -3.65 -21.72
C PHE A 326 24.32 -2.41 -21.88
N LYS A 327 24.52 -1.93 -23.11
CA LYS A 327 25.31 -0.71 -23.35
C LYS A 327 24.63 0.51 -22.71
N ARG A 328 23.30 0.63 -22.87
CA ARG A 328 22.50 1.68 -22.23
C ARG A 328 22.53 1.60 -20.71
N TRP A 329 22.32 0.41 -20.16
CA TRP A 329 22.30 0.18 -18.73
C TRP A 329 23.67 0.43 -18.06
N LEU A 330 24.77 0.08 -18.73
CA LEU A 330 26.13 0.34 -18.26
C LEU A 330 26.61 1.78 -18.50
N GLY A 331 25.80 2.62 -19.17
CA GLY A 331 26.21 3.97 -19.58
C GLY A 331 27.40 3.96 -20.54
N LEU A 332 27.50 2.94 -21.38
CA LEU A 332 28.50 2.84 -22.45
C LEU A 332 28.01 3.48 -23.75
N ASP A 333 26.73 3.84 -23.82
CA ASP A 333 26.16 4.74 -24.84
C ASP A 333 26.58 6.18 -24.53
N LEU A 334 27.88 6.46 -24.65
CA LEU A 334 28.43 7.81 -24.66
C LEU A 334 28.67 8.20 -26.11
N GLU A 335 27.60 8.64 -26.77
CA GLU A 335 27.68 9.73 -27.75
C GLU A 335 27.45 11.06 -27.03
#